data_AF-A0A7Z9K7D6-F1
#
_entry.id   AF-A0A7Z9K7D6-F1
#
_cell.length_a   1.000
_cell.length_b   1.000
_cell.length_c   1.000
_cell.angle_alpha   90.00
_cell.angle_beta   90.00
_cell.angle_gamma   90.00
#
_symmetry.space_group_name_H-M   'P 1'
#
loop_
_entity.id
_entity.type
_entity.pdbx_description
1 polymer ?
#
loop_
_entity_poly.entity_id
_entity_poly.type
_entity_poly.pdbx_seq_one_letter_code
_entity_poly.pdbx_strand_id
1 'polypeptide(L)'
;MGKYIAIGTFLEGLAMLVLTLHIVFPVIIELGLDPIWFGVVVVIVLEMGLISPPVGVNVFVVRSVAKDVPMGTIFRGIWPFWLAMGVCLAFLVAFPQIALFLPNTMFGS
;
A
#
# COMPACT_ATOMS: atom_id res chain seq x y z
N MET A 1 27.48 3.69 6.69
CA MET A 1 26.47 4.77 6.83
C MET A 1 25.28 4.59 5.89
N GLY A 2 25.46 4.50 4.56
CA GLY A 2 24.33 4.42 3.60
C GLY A 2 23.33 3.26 3.78
N LYS A 3 23.78 2.08 4.26
CA LYS A 3 22.89 0.94 4.57
C LYS A 3 21.96 1.22 5.77
N TYR A 4 22.43 1.99 6.75
CA TYR A 4 21.63 2.39 7.92
C TYR A 4 20.60 3.46 7.57
N ILE A 5 20.90 4.34 6.61
CA ILE A 5 19.93 5.32 6.13
C ILE A 5 18.74 4.61 5.50
N ALA A 6 18.97 3.66 4.57
CA ALA A 6 17.89 2.92 3.92
C ALA A 6 17.03 2.09 4.90
N ILE A 7 17.67 1.41 5.87
CA ILE A 7 16.94 0.66 6.91
C ILE A 7 16.20 1.59 7.87
N GLY A 8 16.79 2.76 8.19
CA GLY A 8 16.17 3.78 9.03
C GLY A 8 14.92 4.38 8.40
N THR A 9 15.00 4.79 7.12
CA THR A 9 13.82 5.31 6.39
C THR A 9 12.75 4.24 6.21
N PHE A 10 13.15 2.98 6.04
CA PHE A 10 12.25 1.84 5.95
C PHE A 10 11.46 1.59 7.24
N LEU A 11 12.17 1.47 8.36
CA LEU A 11 11.56 1.21 9.67
C LEU A 11 10.67 2.38 10.11
N GLU A 12 11.09 3.62 9.83
CA GLU A 12 10.31 4.82 10.13
C GLU A 12 9.02 4.90 9.28
N GLY A 13 9.10 4.61 7.97
CA GLY A 13 7.94 4.65 7.07
C GLY A 13 6.87 3.59 7.38
N LEU A 14 7.28 2.35 7.64
CA LEU A 14 6.34 1.29 8.02
C LEU A 14 5.72 1.53 9.40
N ALA A 15 6.52 1.99 10.37
CA ALA A 15 6.01 2.30 11.71
C ALA A 15 4.96 3.41 11.66
N MET A 16 5.21 4.49 10.91
CA MET A 16 4.26 5.59 10.74
C MET A 16 2.94 5.11 10.11
N LEU A 17 3.02 4.29 9.07
CA LEU A 17 1.84 3.78 8.37
C LEU A 17 1.00 2.88 9.30
N VAL A 18 1.65 1.95 9.99
CA VAL A 18 0.99 1.04 10.94
C VAL A 18 0.39 1.83 12.10
N LEU A 19 1.10 2.80 12.68
CA LEU A 19 0.55 3.63 13.75
C LEU A 19 -0.67 4.43 13.28
N THR A 20 -0.58 5.02 12.08
CA THR A 20 -1.69 5.78 11.49
C THR A 20 -2.92 4.90 11.27
N LEU A 21 -2.75 3.67 10.79
CA LEU A 21 -3.83 2.69 10.67
C LEU A 21 -4.54 2.51 12.04
N HIS A 22 -3.80 2.20 13.10
CA HIS A 22 -4.38 1.92 14.41
C HIS A 22 -5.06 3.15 15.04
N ILE A 23 -4.54 4.35 14.77
CA ILE A 23 -5.08 5.61 15.28
C ILE A 23 -6.34 6.04 14.51
N VAL A 24 -6.35 5.87 13.19
CA VAL A 24 -7.47 6.28 12.34
C VAL A 24 -8.61 5.27 12.39
N PHE A 25 -8.33 3.98 12.61
CA PHE A 25 -9.34 2.92 12.72
C PHE A 25 -10.52 3.24 13.67
N PRO A 26 -10.31 3.66 14.94
CA PRO A 26 -11.43 4.03 15.82
C PRO A 26 -12.24 5.22 15.30
N VAL A 27 -11.58 6.20 14.66
CA VAL A 27 -12.24 7.39 14.07
C VAL A 27 -13.18 6.99 12.92
N ILE A 28 -12.78 6.01 12.11
CA ILE A 28 -13.59 5.47 11.00
C ILE A 28 -14.86 4.81 11.53
N ILE A 29 -14.75 4.05 12.62
CA ILE A 29 -15.91 3.41 13.26
C ILE A 29 -16.85 4.46 13.86
N GLU A 30 -16.33 5.51 14.51
CA GLU A 30 -17.13 6.62 15.04
C GLU A 30 -17.86 7.41 13.94
N LEU A 31 -17.25 7.53 12.76
CA LEU A 31 -17.87 8.16 11.58
C LEU A 31 -18.92 7.27 10.90
N GLY A 32 -19.13 6.03 11.36
CA GLY A 32 -20.07 5.09 10.76
C GLY A 32 -19.62 4.55 9.39
N LEU A 33 -18.33 4.67 9.07
CA LEU A 33 -17.75 4.13 7.84
C LEU A 33 -17.44 2.64 8.00
N ASP A 34 -17.54 1.89 6.91
CA ASP A 34 -17.30 0.45 6.92
C ASP A 34 -15.80 0.13 7.17
N PRO A 35 -15.46 -0.63 8.24
CA PRO A 35 -14.09 -1.00 8.55
C PRO A 35 -13.42 -1.84 7.45
N ILE A 36 -14.19 -2.63 6.70
CA ILE A 36 -13.68 -3.47 5.61
C ILE A 36 -13.23 -2.59 4.45
N TRP A 37 -14.04 -1.59 4.07
CA TRP A 37 -13.66 -0.63 3.04
C TRP A 37 -12.37 0.11 3.42
N PHE A 38 -12.28 0.59 4.67
CA PHE A 38 -11.09 1.25 5.17
C PHE A 38 -9.87 0.31 5.16
N GLY A 39 -10.05 -0.93 5.59
CA GLY A 39 -9.00 -1.96 5.55
C GLY A 39 -8.46 -2.17 4.13
N VAL A 40 -9.35 -2.29 3.13
CA VAL A 40 -8.96 -2.43 1.72
C VAL A 40 -8.16 -1.22 1.23
N VAL A 41 -8.63 0.00 1.52
CA VAL A 41 -7.94 1.24 1.16
C VAL A 41 -6.54 1.28 1.77
N VAL A 42 -6.41 0.97 3.06
CA VAL A 42 -5.11 1.02 3.74
C VAL A 42 -4.16 -0.06 3.24
N VAL A 43 -4.64 -1.27 2.97
CA VAL A 43 -3.81 -2.34 2.37
C VAL A 43 -3.26 -1.91 1.02
N ILE A 44 -4.08 -1.29 0.17
CA ILE A 44 -3.62 -0.79 -1.14
C ILE A 44 -2.56 0.31 -0.96
N VAL A 45 -2.80 1.27 -0.07
CA VAL A 45 -1.83 2.35 0.23
C VAL A 45 -0.52 1.78 0.79
N LEU A 46 -0.60 0.74 1.63
CA LEU A 46 0.56 0.03 2.16
C LEU A 46 1.37 -0.64 1.04
N GLU A 47 0.72 -1.39 0.15
CA GLU A 47 1.38 -2.01 -1.01
C GLU A 47 2.02 -0.97 -1.94
N MET A 48 1.35 0.16 -2.17
CA MET A 48 1.90 1.29 -2.94
C MET A 48 3.16 1.88 -2.25
N GLY A 49 3.19 1.92 -0.92
CA GLY A 49 4.35 2.33 -0.13
C GLY A 49 5.54 1.35 -0.23
N LEU A 50 5.27 0.05 -0.29
CA LEU A 50 6.29 -1.00 -0.44
C LEU A 50 6.98 -0.99 -1.81
N ILE A 51 6.29 -0.47 -2.82
CA ILE A 51 6.73 -0.46 -4.22
C ILE A 51 7.41 0.88 -4.60
N SER A 52 7.01 2.00 -3.98
CA SER A 52 7.53 3.34 -4.30
C SER A 52 8.91 3.65 -3.64
N PRO A 53 9.71 4.57 -4.22
CA PRO A 53 11.03 4.94 -3.69
C PRO A 53 10.92 5.89 -2.48
N PRO A 54 10.67 5.35 -1.28
CA PRO A 54 11.51 5.55 -0.09
C PRO A 54 11.82 4.24 0.67
N VAL A 55 11.02 3.19 0.42
CA VAL A 55 11.04 1.88 1.10
C VAL A 55 11.40 0.78 0.10
N GLY A 56 10.68 0.71 -1.02
CA GLY A 56 11.03 -0.07 -2.22
C GLY A 56 11.34 -1.56 -2.00
N VAL A 57 10.86 -2.20 -0.93
CA VAL A 57 11.21 -3.59 -0.58
C VAL A 57 10.98 -4.54 -1.74
N ASN A 58 9.83 -4.42 -2.41
CA ASN A 58 9.50 -5.28 -3.55
C ASN A 58 10.52 -5.09 -4.69
N VAL A 59 11.03 -3.88 -4.89
CA VAL A 59 12.06 -3.55 -5.88
C VAL A 59 13.42 -4.16 -5.50
N PHE A 60 13.77 -4.14 -4.20
CA PHE A 60 14.98 -4.77 -3.67
C PHE A 60 14.95 -6.29 -3.84
N VAL A 61 13.80 -6.92 -3.60
CA VAL A 61 13.60 -8.36 -3.82
C VAL A 61 13.75 -8.69 -5.30
N VAL A 62 13.13 -7.94 -6.21
CA VAL A 62 13.25 -8.16 -7.66
C VAL A 62 14.71 -7.99 -8.12
N ARG A 63 15.44 -6.98 -7.62
CA ARG A 63 16.87 -6.79 -7.91
C ARG A 63 17.75 -7.93 -7.39
N SER A 64 17.35 -8.60 -6.30
CA SER A 64 18.09 -9.75 -5.76
C SER A 64 18.07 -10.96 -6.71
N VAL A 65 16.97 -11.11 -7.46
CA VAL A 65 16.77 -12.16 -8.48
C VAL A 65 17.35 -11.72 -9.83
N ALA A 66 17.07 -10.49 -10.25
CA ALA A 66 17.52 -9.90 -11.51
C ALA A 66 18.73 -8.97 -11.29
N LYS A 67 19.89 -9.56 -10.99
CA LYS A 67 21.14 -8.83 -10.67
C LYS A 67 21.66 -7.95 -11.82
N ASP A 68 21.24 -8.23 -13.04
CA ASP A 68 21.71 -7.54 -14.25
C ASP A 68 20.94 -6.24 -14.56
N VAL A 69 19.77 -6.02 -13.94
CA VAL A 69 18.88 -4.88 -14.26
C VAL A 69 19.04 -3.74 -13.26
N PRO A 70 19.55 -2.56 -13.65
CA PRO A 70 19.79 -1.45 -12.72
C PRO A 70 18.54 -1.08 -11.92
N MET A 71 18.72 -0.75 -10.64
CA MET A 71 17.62 -0.35 -9.74
C MET A 71 16.76 0.77 -10.32
N GLY A 72 17.38 1.78 -10.94
CA GLY A 72 16.68 2.88 -11.58
C GLY A 72 15.76 2.44 -12.73
N THR A 73 16.10 1.37 -13.46
CA THR A 73 15.27 0.81 -14.52
C THR A 73 14.04 0.10 -13.94
N ILE A 74 14.23 -0.64 -12.84
CA ILE A 74 13.12 -1.33 -12.14
C ILE A 74 12.14 -0.30 -11.57
N PHE A 75 12.63 0.74 -10.89
CA PHE A 75 11.79 1.84 -10.39
C PHE A 75 11.01 2.55 -11.51
N ARG A 76 11.61 2.71 -12.69
CA ARG A 76 10.92 3.32 -13.84
C ARG A 76 9.84 2.40 -14.43
N GLY A 77 10.09 1.09 -14.44
CA GLY A 77 9.11 0.08 -14.88
C GLY A 77 7.93 -0.08 -13.94
N ILE A 78 8.08 0.31 -12.68
CA ILE A 78 7.03 0.21 -11.65
C ILE A 78 5.99 1.32 -11.75
N TRP A 79 6.37 2.51 -12.21
CA TRP A 79 5.45 3.66 -12.35
C TRP A 79 4.11 3.36 -13.03
N PRO A 80 4.02 2.63 -14.16
CA PRO A 80 2.74 2.28 -14.76
C PRO A 80 1.88 1.39 -13.84
N PHE A 81 2.50 0.45 -13.09
CA PHE A 81 1.78 -0.38 -12.12
C PHE A 81 1.27 0.45 -10.94
N TRP A 82 2.12 1.33 -10.40
CA TRP A 82 1.77 2.23 -9.31
C TRP A 82 0.61 3.16 -9.69
N LEU A 83 0.59 3.65 -10.94
CA LEU A 83 -0.48 4.49 -11.46
C LEU A 83 -1.79 3.70 -11.63
N ALA A 84 -1.73 2.46 -12.11
CA ALA A 84 -2.88 1.57 -12.17
C ALA A 84 -3.47 1.28 -10.79
N MET A 85 -2.61 1.06 -9.77
CA MET A 85 -3.05 0.94 -8.38
C MET A 85 -3.73 2.22 -7.87
N GLY A 86 -3.18 3.39 -8.19
CA GLY A 86 -3.79 4.68 -7.84
C GLY A 86 -5.16 4.90 -8.49
N VAL A 87 -5.33 4.47 -9.74
CA VAL A 87 -6.63 4.50 -10.42
C VAL A 87 -7.62 3.54 -9.74
N CYS A 88 -7.18 2.31 -9.42
CA CYS A 88 -7.99 1.35 -8.68
C CYS A 88 -8.43 1.91 -7.31
N LEU A 89 -7.49 2.54 -6.59
CA LEU A 89 -7.76 3.21 -5.32
C LEU A 89 -8.81 4.32 -5.48
N ALA A 90 -8.68 5.17 -6.51
CA ALA A 90 -9.65 6.23 -6.79
C ALA A 90 -11.05 5.65 -7.06
N PHE A 91 -11.15 4.54 -7.79
CA PHE A 91 -12.42 3.84 -8.01
C PHE A 91 -12.99 3.26 -6.71
N LEU A 92 -12.18 2.65 -5.86
CA LEU A 92 -12.63 2.08 -4.59
C LEU A 92 -13.06 3.15 -3.58
N VAL A 93 -12.43 4.33 -3.61
CA VAL A 93 -12.83 5.47 -2.79
C VAL A 93 -14.12 6.11 -3.30
N ALA A 94 -14.28 6.23 -4.62
CA ALA A 94 -15.51 6.76 -5.22
C ALA A 94 -16.70 5.79 -5.09
N PHE A 95 -16.44 4.48 -5.15
CA PHE A 95 -17.45 3.43 -5.10
C PHE A 95 -17.09 2.38 -4.03
N PRO A 96 -17.31 2.70 -2.73
CA PRO A 96 -16.99 1.79 -1.61
C PRO A 96 -17.72 0.44 -1.71
N GLN A 97 -18.86 0.42 -2.42
CA GLN A 97 -19.64 -0.78 -2.68
C GLN A 97 -18.86 -1.88 -3.41
N ILE A 98 -17.83 -1.54 -4.20
CA ILE A 98 -16.99 -2.54 -4.89
C ILE A 98 -16.16 -3.33 -3.87
N ALA A 99 -15.61 -2.65 -2.85
CA ALA A 99 -14.86 -3.30 -1.77
C ALA A 99 -15.76 -4.18 -0.90
N LEU A 100 -17.03 -3.80 -0.75
CA LEU A 100 -18.01 -4.50 0.07
C LEU A 100 -18.79 -5.57 -0.71
N PHE A 101 -18.72 -5.58 -2.04
CA PHE A 101 -19.38 -6.57 -2.88
C PHE A 101 -18.93 -7.97 -2.50
N LEU A 102 -17.63 -8.25 -2.53
CA LEU A 102 -17.10 -9.58 -2.25
C LEU A 102 -17.40 -10.04 -0.80
N PRO A 103 -17.19 -9.23 0.26
CA PRO A 103 -17.62 -9.56 1.61
C PRO A 103 -19.13 -9.84 1.73
N ASN A 104 -19.99 -9.02 1.11
CA ASN A 104 -21.44 -9.20 1.18
C ASN A 104 -21.89 -10.49 0.49
N THR A 105 -21.23 -10.90 -0.60
CA THR A 105 -21.56 -12.15 -1.31
C THR A 105 -20.96 -13.39 -0.64
N MET A 106 -19.83 -13.27 0.09
CA MET A 106 -19.17 -14.39 0.76
C MET A 106 -19.66 -14.63 2.19
N PHE A 107 -19.91 -13.56 2.95
CA PHE A 107 -20.31 -13.66 4.35
C PHE A 107 -21.81 -13.56 4.57
N GLY A 108 -22.61 -13.22 3.54
CA GLY A 108 -24.07 -13.29 3.53
C GLY A 108 -24.72 -12.62 4.75
N SER A 109 -25.23 -11.40 4.58
CA SER A 109 -26.05 -10.71 5.59
C SER A 109 -27.10 -11.59 6.24
#